data_AF-A0A386ZD58-F1
#
_entry.id   AF-A0A386ZD58-F1
#
_cell.length_a   1.000
_cell.length_b   1.000
_cell.length_c   1.000
_cell.angle_alpha   90.00
_cell.angle_beta   90.00
_cell.angle_gamma   90.00
#
_symmetry.space_group_name_H-M   'P 1'
#
loop_
_entity.id
_entity.type
_entity.pdbx_description
1 polymer ?
#
loop_
_entity_poly.entity_id
_entity_poly.type
_entity_poly.pdbx_seq_one_letter_code
_entity_poly.pdbx_strand_id
1 'polypeptide(L)'
;MISGHAGACRWWPPPLPESVPSRPGIPSTSAETEAQPMSDKSPPTSTTTLDERRGTDDIEPLLVRLAARALDDEQRDALRDELIGRCLPLAEYIASKLAVHGENFDEIRRCARARMVLAVDRFDPDRDAPFMAFAVRAIVATVRQRRRGCSGASWVPHPLEGIGPAIGPAIDTLVQRLGRMPTAREIADEIGADPLVVTRAMVNRR
;
A
#
# COMPACT_ATOMS: atom_id res chain seq x y z
N MET A 1 45.68 -17.87 6.80
CA MET A 1 44.81 -18.88 6.17
C MET A 1 43.62 -19.07 7.10
N ILE A 2 42.49 -18.45 6.79
CA ILE A 2 41.31 -18.44 7.67
C ILE A 2 40.18 -19.08 6.88
N SER A 3 39.84 -20.33 7.22
CA SER A 3 38.71 -21.04 6.61
C SER A 3 37.42 -20.69 7.33
N GLY A 4 36.49 -20.11 6.58
CA GLY A 4 35.27 -20.83 6.19
C GLY A 4 34.16 -20.94 7.22
N HIS A 5 33.28 -19.93 7.17
CA HIS A 5 31.89 -19.92 7.64
C HIS A 5 31.07 -21.17 7.24
N ALA A 6 30.12 -21.56 8.11
CA ALA A 6 28.76 -21.92 7.70
C ALA A 6 27.82 -21.92 8.93
N GLY A 7 27.28 -20.75 9.27
CA GLY A 7 26.13 -20.61 10.16
C GLY A 7 24.84 -20.84 9.38
N ALA A 8 24.13 -21.92 9.71
CA ALA A 8 22.85 -22.28 9.11
C ALA A 8 21.73 -21.34 9.57
N CYS A 9 21.18 -20.55 8.63
CA CYS A 9 19.93 -19.80 8.84
C CYS A 9 18.74 -20.77 8.83
N ARG A 10 18.07 -20.86 9.98
CA ARG A 10 17.07 -21.85 10.38
C ARG A 10 15.66 -21.27 10.28
N TRP A 11 15.14 -20.98 9.08
CA TRP A 11 13.72 -20.58 8.90
C TRP A 11 13.19 -21.04 7.53
N TRP A 12 12.76 -22.30 7.44
CA TRP A 12 12.00 -22.86 6.30
C TRP A 12 11.02 -23.94 6.79
N PRO A 13 9.73 -23.93 6.41
CA PRO A 13 8.80 -25.04 6.67
C PRO A 13 8.90 -26.13 5.59
N PRO A 14 8.74 -27.43 5.92
CA PRO A 14 9.01 -28.54 4.99
C PRO A 14 8.04 -28.59 3.79
N PRO A 15 8.42 -29.22 2.66
CA PRO A 15 7.57 -29.34 1.47
C PRO A 15 6.35 -30.24 1.73
N LEU A 16 5.20 -29.85 1.18
CA LEU A 16 3.96 -30.64 1.18
C LEU A 16 4.09 -31.88 0.28
N PRO A 17 3.46 -33.02 0.63
CA PRO A 17 3.52 -34.24 -0.18
C PRO A 17 2.66 -34.17 -1.45
N GLU A 18 3.22 -34.66 -2.55
CA GLU A 18 2.54 -34.98 -3.80
C GLU A 18 1.49 -36.06 -3.58
N SER A 19 0.24 -35.80 -4.00
CA SER A 19 -0.71 -36.78 -4.58
C SER A 19 -2.08 -36.15 -4.75
N VAL A 20 -2.48 -35.87 -5.99
CA VAL A 20 -3.87 -35.54 -6.36
C VAL A 20 -4.44 -36.73 -7.13
N PRO A 21 -5.46 -37.47 -6.63
CA PRO A 21 -6.11 -38.49 -7.44
C PRO A 21 -7.12 -37.87 -8.41
N SER A 22 -7.01 -38.27 -9.67
CA SER A 22 -7.92 -37.99 -10.77
C SER A 22 -9.36 -38.40 -10.46
N ARG A 23 -10.33 -37.51 -10.69
CA ARG A 23 -11.77 -37.86 -10.70
C ARG A 23 -12.27 -38.11 -12.13
N PRO A 24 -13.13 -39.12 -12.35
CA PRO A 24 -13.68 -39.44 -13.66
C PRO A 24 -14.85 -38.52 -14.04
N GLY A 25 -15.09 -38.43 -15.35
CA GLY A 25 -15.98 -37.47 -16.00
C GLY A 25 -17.48 -37.64 -15.73
N ILE A 26 -18.22 -36.58 -16.03
CA ILE A 26 -19.68 -36.51 -16.04
C ILE A 26 -20.10 -35.90 -17.39
N PRO A 27 -21.12 -36.46 -18.07
CA PRO A 27 -21.47 -36.13 -19.45
C PRO A 27 -22.20 -34.80 -19.65
N SER A 28 -22.04 -34.25 -20.87
CA SER A 28 -22.82 -33.16 -21.43
C SER A 28 -24.32 -33.41 -21.32
N THR A 29 -25.05 -32.44 -20.76
CA THR A 29 -26.45 -32.21 -21.12
C THR A 29 -26.62 -30.72 -21.36
N SER A 30 -27.09 -30.39 -22.56
CA SER A 30 -27.59 -29.07 -22.93
C SER A 30 -28.94 -28.84 -22.28
N ALA A 31 -29.12 -27.70 -21.61
CA ALA A 31 -30.41 -27.04 -21.45
C ALA A 31 -30.16 -25.57 -21.09
N GLU A 32 -30.59 -24.70 -22.00
CA GLU A 32 -30.69 -23.25 -21.86
C GLU A 32 -31.57 -22.84 -20.67
N THR A 33 -31.26 -21.69 -20.04
CA THR A 33 -32.14 -20.50 -20.00
C THR A 33 -31.93 -19.65 -18.72
N GLU A 34 -31.77 -18.36 -18.97
CA GLU A 34 -31.82 -17.20 -18.04
C GLU A 34 -30.60 -16.92 -17.12
N ALA A 35 -29.64 -16.18 -17.70
CA ALA A 35 -28.84 -15.21 -16.97
C ALA A 35 -29.05 -13.81 -17.57
N GLN A 36 -29.61 -12.92 -16.76
CA GLN A 36 -29.75 -11.49 -17.04
C GLN A 36 -28.37 -10.77 -17.11
N PRO A 37 -28.28 -9.62 -17.80
CA PRO A 37 -27.04 -9.13 -18.37
C PRO A 37 -26.16 -8.45 -17.30
N MET A 38 -24.96 -8.97 -17.12
CA MET A 38 -23.86 -8.29 -16.45
C MET A 38 -23.38 -7.17 -17.37
N SER A 39 -23.64 -5.91 -16.99
CA SER A 39 -23.19 -4.73 -17.71
C SER A 39 -21.74 -4.85 -18.15
N ASP A 40 -21.59 -4.82 -19.48
CA ASP A 40 -20.40 -4.43 -20.19
C ASP A 40 -19.92 -3.09 -19.65
N LYS A 41 -18.87 -3.14 -18.82
CA LYS A 41 -17.97 -2.01 -18.68
C LYS A 41 -16.61 -2.52 -19.11
N SER A 42 -16.47 -2.61 -20.43
CA SER A 42 -15.21 -2.52 -21.16
C SER A 42 -14.14 -1.83 -20.31
N PRO A 43 -12.95 -2.44 -20.11
CA PRO A 43 -11.88 -1.77 -19.40
C PRO A 43 -11.59 -0.46 -20.13
N PRO A 44 -11.40 0.68 -19.43
CA PRO A 44 -11.04 1.91 -20.12
C PRO A 44 -9.69 1.73 -20.81
N THR A 45 -9.73 1.47 -22.11
CA THR A 45 -8.70 1.86 -23.06
C THR A 45 -8.61 3.37 -22.98
N SER A 46 -7.71 3.86 -22.12
CA SER A 46 -7.39 5.27 -22.02
C SER A 46 -5.91 5.38 -21.76
N THR A 47 -5.18 5.53 -22.86
CA THR A 47 -3.96 6.34 -22.95
C THR A 47 -3.00 6.12 -21.78
N THR A 48 -2.40 4.94 -21.73
CA THR A 48 -1.10 4.79 -21.06
C THR A 48 -0.13 5.68 -21.83
N THR A 49 0.13 6.86 -21.27
CA THR A 49 1.14 7.82 -21.72
C THR A 49 2.43 7.08 -22.08
N LEU A 50 3.00 7.45 -23.22
CA LEU A 50 4.21 6.87 -23.82
C LEU A 50 5.44 6.84 -22.87
N ASP A 51 5.36 7.53 -21.74
CA ASP A 51 6.35 7.60 -20.66
C ASP A 51 6.26 6.41 -19.66
N GLU A 52 5.09 5.78 -19.52
CA GLU A 52 4.84 4.67 -18.59
C GLU A 52 5.49 3.34 -19.01
N ARG A 53 5.80 3.17 -20.31
CA ARG A 53 6.51 1.99 -20.83
C ARG A 53 8.03 2.12 -20.67
N ARG A 54 8.58 3.31 -20.97
CA ARG A 54 10.04 3.55 -20.98
C ARG A 54 10.71 3.36 -19.62
N GLY A 55 10.03 3.63 -18.52
CA GLY A 55 10.60 3.46 -17.17
C GLY A 55 10.55 2.03 -16.63
N THR A 56 9.69 1.17 -17.19
CA THR A 56 9.48 -0.21 -16.73
C THR A 56 10.37 -1.20 -17.48
N ASP A 57 10.68 -0.91 -18.75
CA ASP A 57 11.44 -1.81 -19.64
C ASP A 57 12.86 -2.14 -19.10
N ASP A 58 13.43 -1.26 -18.26
CA ASP A 58 14.76 -1.45 -17.66
C ASP A 58 14.76 -2.17 -16.29
N ILE A 59 13.59 -2.51 -15.72
CA ILE A 59 13.50 -3.08 -14.36
C ILE A 59 13.74 -4.58 -14.36
N GLU A 60 13.05 -5.31 -15.25
CA GLU A 60 13.19 -6.76 -15.42
C GLU A 60 14.64 -7.23 -15.64
N PRO A 61 15.45 -6.64 -16.55
CA PRO A 61 16.83 -7.08 -16.72
C PRO A 61 17.70 -6.83 -15.48
N LEU A 62 17.42 -5.77 -14.71
CA LEU A 62 18.12 -5.50 -13.45
C LEU A 62 17.72 -6.49 -12.35
N LEU A 63 16.44 -6.92 -12.31
CA LEU A 63 15.98 -7.98 -11.41
C LEU A 63 16.65 -9.32 -11.70
N VAL A 64 16.80 -9.68 -12.98
CA VAL A 64 17.52 -10.90 -13.39
C VAL A 64 18.99 -10.82 -12.95
N ARG A 65 19.64 -9.67 -13.13
CA ARG A 65 21.01 -9.46 -12.64
C ARG A 65 21.12 -9.57 -11.12
N LEU A 66 20.16 -9.01 -10.38
CA LEU A 66 20.13 -9.07 -8.92
C LEU A 66 19.99 -10.52 -8.40
N ALA A 67 19.19 -11.34 -9.09
CA ALA A 67 19.00 -12.76 -8.77
C ALA A 67 20.22 -13.64 -9.12
N ALA A 68 21.16 -13.13 -9.92
CA ALA A 68 22.34 -13.89 -10.32
C ALA A 68 23.27 -14.18 -9.12
N ARG A 69 23.65 -15.45 -8.97
CA ARG A 69 24.55 -15.93 -7.88
C ARG A 69 25.98 -15.39 -7.95
N ALA A 70 26.35 -14.68 -9.01
CA ALA A 70 27.72 -14.23 -9.27
C ALA A 70 28.06 -12.85 -8.67
N LEU A 71 27.11 -12.18 -8.01
CA LEU A 71 27.34 -10.87 -7.40
C LEU A 71 27.94 -10.98 -5.99
N ASP A 72 28.92 -10.13 -5.69
CA ASP A 72 29.38 -9.86 -4.34
C ASP A 72 28.27 -9.17 -3.52
N ASP A 73 28.31 -9.27 -2.18
CA ASP A 73 27.27 -8.72 -1.31
C ASP A 73 27.12 -7.20 -1.48
N GLU A 74 28.22 -6.44 -1.58
CA GLU A 74 28.19 -4.99 -1.81
C GLU A 74 27.59 -4.61 -3.18
N GLN A 75 27.90 -5.38 -4.23
CA GLN A 75 27.36 -5.14 -5.56
C GLN A 75 25.87 -5.44 -5.62
N ARG A 76 25.43 -6.47 -4.88
CA ARG A 76 24.02 -6.83 -4.74
C ARG A 76 23.24 -5.72 -4.04
N ASP A 77 23.78 -5.18 -2.94
CA ASP A 77 23.12 -4.10 -2.20
C ASP A 77 23.03 -2.82 -3.04
N ALA A 78 24.11 -2.45 -3.75
CA ALA A 78 24.10 -1.27 -4.64
C ALA A 78 23.08 -1.41 -5.78
N LEU A 79 23.01 -2.58 -6.43
CA LEU A 79 22.03 -2.84 -7.48
C LEU A 79 20.59 -2.88 -6.94
N ARG A 80 20.41 -3.41 -5.73
CA ARG A 80 19.11 -3.42 -5.05
C ARG A 80 18.64 -2.01 -4.76
N ASP A 81 19.49 -1.15 -4.21
CA ASP A 81 19.16 0.24 -3.90
C ASP A 81 18.83 1.03 -5.17
N GLU A 82 19.59 0.82 -6.24
CA GLU A 82 19.29 1.41 -7.55
C GLU A 82 17.90 0.97 -8.05
N LEU A 83 17.61 -0.32 -7.98
CA LEU A 83 16.34 -0.88 -8.43
C LEU A 83 15.16 -0.36 -7.59
N ILE A 84 15.32 -0.30 -6.27
CA ILE A 84 14.32 0.29 -5.36
C ILE A 84 14.07 1.75 -5.76
N GLY A 85 15.13 2.53 -6.00
CA GLY A 85 15.03 3.92 -6.44
C GLY A 85 14.17 4.09 -7.70
N ARG A 86 14.32 3.20 -8.69
CA ARG A 86 13.51 3.19 -9.92
C ARG A 86 12.06 2.73 -9.69
N CYS A 87 11.83 1.79 -8.77
CA CYS A 87 10.51 1.24 -8.51
C CYS A 87 9.62 2.12 -7.62
N LEU A 88 10.21 2.99 -6.78
CA LEU A 88 9.46 3.82 -5.84
C LEU A 88 8.47 4.80 -6.51
N PRO A 89 8.85 5.55 -7.57
CA PRO A 89 7.89 6.41 -8.30
C PRO A 89 6.71 5.62 -8.87
N LEU A 90 6.94 4.39 -9.35
CA LEU A 90 5.89 3.51 -9.84
C LEU A 90 4.94 3.08 -8.71
N ALA A 91 5.47 2.80 -7.52
CA ALA A 91 4.65 2.47 -6.36
C ALA A 91 3.73 3.65 -5.96
N GLU A 92 4.22 4.88 -6.06
CA GLU A 92 3.44 6.09 -5.79
C GLU A 92 2.35 6.31 -6.84
N TYR A 93 2.68 6.06 -8.11
CA TYR A 93 1.69 6.09 -9.18
C TYR A 93 0.57 5.07 -8.93
N ILE A 94 0.92 3.83 -8.58
CA ILE A 94 -0.06 2.79 -8.24
C ILE A 94 -0.90 3.22 -7.03
N ALA A 95 -0.27 3.80 -5.99
CA ALA A 95 -0.98 4.32 -4.81
C ALA A 95 -2.00 5.40 -5.19
N SER A 96 -1.66 6.32 -6.10
CA SER A 96 -2.57 7.36 -6.59
C SER A 96 -3.81 6.80 -7.26
N LYS A 97 -3.68 5.69 -8.00
CA LYS A 97 -4.81 5.00 -8.65
C LYS A 97 -5.68 4.23 -7.65
N LEU A 98 -5.10 3.77 -6.55
CA LEU A 98 -5.81 3.03 -5.52
C LEU A 98 -6.48 3.95 -4.49
N ALA A 99 -6.08 5.22 -4.40
CA ALA A 99 -6.62 6.17 -3.45
C ALA A 99 -8.13 6.38 -3.63
N VAL A 100 -8.87 6.35 -2.53
CA VAL A 100 -10.30 6.64 -2.48
C VAL A 100 -10.49 7.92 -1.67
N HIS A 101 -11.49 8.73 -2.04
CA HIS A 101 -11.80 9.96 -1.32
C HIS A 101 -12.08 9.68 0.17
N GLY A 102 -11.56 10.54 1.05
CA GLY A 102 -11.69 10.39 2.51
C GLY A 102 -10.69 9.42 3.16
N GLU A 103 -9.85 8.73 2.38
CA GLU A 103 -8.74 7.96 2.94
C GLU A 103 -7.47 8.81 3.09
N ASN A 104 -6.66 8.50 4.12
CA ASN A 104 -5.35 9.11 4.26
C ASN A 104 -4.41 8.60 3.15
N PHE A 105 -4.15 9.46 2.17
CA PHE A 105 -3.30 9.16 1.01
C PHE A 105 -1.87 8.79 1.42
N ASP A 106 -1.32 9.43 2.46
CA ASP A 106 0.04 9.14 2.93
C ASP A 106 0.18 7.71 3.46
N GLU A 107 -0.88 7.18 4.06
CA GLU A 107 -0.90 5.81 4.54
C GLU A 107 -0.93 4.81 3.37
N ILE A 108 -1.73 5.07 2.34
CA ILE A 108 -1.77 4.24 1.13
C ILE A 108 -0.42 4.27 0.43
N ARG A 109 0.16 5.47 0.28
CA ARG A 109 1.48 5.68 -0.31
C ARG A 109 2.56 4.92 0.47
N ARG A 110 2.54 4.98 1.81
CA ARG A 110 3.47 4.26 2.67
C ARG A 110 3.34 2.74 2.51
N CYS A 111 2.12 2.22 2.51
CA CYS A 111 1.85 0.80 2.26
C CYS A 111 2.36 0.36 0.88
N ALA A 112 2.13 1.15 -0.17
CA ALA A 112 2.56 0.84 -1.53
C ALA A 112 4.09 0.81 -1.65
N ARG A 113 4.79 1.84 -1.13
CA ARG A 113 6.25 1.90 -1.11
C ARG A 113 6.86 0.71 -0.37
N ALA A 114 6.38 0.42 0.84
CA ALA A 114 6.85 -0.72 1.63
C ALA A 114 6.62 -2.05 0.90
N ARG A 115 5.46 -2.21 0.26
CA ARG A 115 5.14 -3.44 -0.47
C ARG A 115 5.93 -3.60 -1.75
N MET A 116 6.30 -2.50 -2.41
CA MET A 116 7.16 -2.49 -3.60
C MET A 116 8.57 -2.96 -3.25
N VAL A 117 9.17 -2.45 -2.16
CA VAL A 117 10.49 -2.92 -1.68
C VAL A 117 10.45 -4.43 -1.40
N LEU A 118 9.43 -4.90 -0.69
CA LEU A 118 9.25 -6.34 -0.45
C LEU A 118 8.95 -7.14 -1.72
N ALA A 119 8.43 -6.50 -2.77
CA ALA A 119 8.21 -7.16 -4.05
C ALA A 119 9.54 -7.33 -4.79
N VAL A 120 10.41 -6.32 -4.80
CA VAL A 120 11.78 -6.40 -5.31
C VAL A 120 12.54 -7.53 -4.60
N ASP A 121 12.52 -7.55 -3.27
CA ASP A 121 13.27 -8.52 -2.47
C ASP A 121 12.84 -9.98 -2.64
N ARG A 122 11.58 -10.19 -3.05
CA ARG A 122 10.97 -11.52 -3.17
C ARG A 122 10.68 -11.94 -4.59
N PHE A 123 11.00 -11.09 -5.56
CA PHE A 123 10.76 -11.41 -6.96
C PHE A 123 11.73 -12.50 -7.39
N ASP A 124 11.21 -13.43 -8.17
CA ASP A 124 11.94 -14.57 -8.69
C ASP A 124 11.73 -14.55 -10.21
N PRO A 125 12.78 -14.25 -11.00
CA PRO A 125 12.67 -14.12 -12.44
C PRO A 125 12.37 -15.45 -13.15
N ASP A 126 12.56 -16.59 -12.47
CA ASP A 126 12.24 -17.92 -13.03
C ASP A 126 10.72 -18.21 -13.01
N ARG A 127 9.89 -17.32 -12.44
CA ARG A 127 8.44 -17.45 -12.45
C ARG A 127 7.85 -16.86 -13.73
N ASP A 128 6.84 -17.52 -14.31
CA ASP A 128 6.13 -17.11 -15.55
C ASP A 128 5.31 -15.80 -15.47
N ALA A 129 5.57 -14.92 -14.49
CA ALA A 129 4.81 -13.69 -14.30
C ALA A 129 5.70 -12.45 -14.35
N PRO A 130 5.32 -11.41 -15.11
CA PRO A 130 6.07 -10.15 -15.12
C PRO A 130 6.06 -9.49 -13.74
N PHE A 131 7.15 -8.81 -13.39
CA PHE A 131 7.35 -8.18 -12.09
C PHE A 131 6.21 -7.22 -11.77
N MET A 132 5.80 -6.41 -12.74
CA MET A 132 4.73 -5.44 -12.55
C MET A 132 3.39 -6.08 -12.16
N ALA A 133 3.02 -7.20 -12.78
CA ALA A 133 1.79 -7.91 -12.41
C ALA A 133 1.87 -8.46 -10.99
N PHE A 134 3.04 -8.98 -10.60
CA PHE A 134 3.30 -9.45 -9.25
C PHE A 134 3.23 -8.30 -8.21
N ALA A 135 3.91 -7.19 -8.48
CA ALA A 135 3.99 -6.02 -7.61
C ALA A 135 2.63 -5.33 -7.44
N VAL A 136 1.88 -5.13 -8.53
CA VAL A 136 0.53 -4.54 -8.48
C VAL A 136 -0.41 -5.42 -7.65
N ARG A 137 -0.43 -6.74 -7.90
CA ARG A 137 -1.26 -7.68 -7.13
C ARG A 137 -0.91 -7.63 -5.63
N ALA A 138 0.37 -7.56 -5.32
CA ALA A 138 0.88 -7.42 -3.97
C ALA A 138 0.42 -6.13 -3.27
N ILE A 139 0.60 -4.97 -3.92
CA ILE A 139 0.22 -3.66 -3.38
C ILE A 139 -1.30 -3.61 -3.16
N VAL A 140 -2.09 -4.04 -4.14
CA VAL A 140 -3.56 -4.07 -4.04
C VAL A 140 -4.01 -4.93 -2.86
N ALA A 141 -3.40 -6.10 -2.68
CA ALA A 141 -3.72 -6.99 -1.57
C ALA A 141 -3.45 -6.32 -0.20
N THR A 142 -2.27 -5.68 -0.05
CA THR A 142 -1.89 -4.98 1.18
C THR A 142 -2.80 -3.78 1.48
N VAL A 143 -3.12 -2.96 0.48
CA VAL A 143 -4.04 -1.82 0.64
C VAL A 143 -5.44 -2.29 1.03
N ARG A 144 -5.96 -3.34 0.37
CA ARG A 144 -7.27 -3.93 0.72
C ARG A 144 -7.28 -4.54 2.12
N GLN A 145 -6.19 -5.19 2.53
CA GLN A 145 -6.06 -5.73 3.89
C GLN A 145 -6.09 -4.62 4.94
N ARG A 146 -5.33 -3.54 4.73
CA ARG A 146 -5.35 -2.35 5.58
C ARG A 146 -6.77 -1.80 5.74
N ARG A 147 -7.50 -1.63 4.63
CA ARG A 147 -8.90 -1.17 4.65
C ARG A 147 -9.80 -2.08 5.49
N ARG A 148 -9.68 -3.40 5.32
CA ARG A 148 -10.46 -4.38 6.09
C ARG A 148 -10.16 -4.34 7.59
N GLY A 149 -8.92 -4.05 7.97
CA GLY A 149 -8.50 -3.93 9.37
C GLY A 149 -8.91 -2.63 10.07
N CYS A 150 -9.34 -1.60 9.32
CA CYS A 150 -9.80 -0.32 9.87
C CYS A 150 -11.30 -0.27 10.20
N SER A 151 -12.04 -1.38 10.01
CA SER A 151 -13.49 -1.44 10.28
C SER A 151 -13.86 -1.55 11.78
N GLY A 152 -12.87 -1.53 12.68
CA GLY A 152 -13.06 -1.52 14.13
C GLY A 152 -12.72 -0.16 14.72
N ALA A 153 -13.70 0.42 15.41
CA ALA A 153 -13.70 1.63 16.24
C ALA A 153 -12.32 2.26 16.57
N SER A 154 -12.21 3.57 16.32
CA SER A 154 -11.08 4.48 16.60
C SER A 154 -9.97 4.57 15.55
N TRP A 155 -10.34 4.91 14.30
CA TRP A 155 -9.41 5.62 13.43
C TRP A 155 -9.40 7.09 13.83
N VAL A 156 -8.38 7.53 14.57
CA VAL A 156 -8.11 8.97 14.77
C VAL A 156 -7.25 9.43 13.58
N PRO A 157 -7.80 10.18 12.60
CA PRO A 157 -6.97 10.83 11.58
C PRO A 157 -5.94 11.74 12.25
N HIS A 158 -4.80 11.90 11.59
CA HIS A 158 -3.76 12.87 11.97
C HIS A 158 -4.43 14.19 12.37
N PRO A 159 -4.36 14.62 13.64
CA PRO A 159 -5.30 15.63 14.13
C PRO A 159 -5.03 17.08 13.67
N LEU A 160 -4.22 17.29 12.63
CA LEU A 160 -3.70 18.63 12.29
C LEU A 160 -4.27 19.25 11.01
N GLU A 161 -4.95 18.50 10.13
CA GLU A 161 -5.35 19.05 8.83
C GLU A 161 -6.84 19.44 8.70
N GLY A 162 -7.64 19.33 9.77
CA GLY A 162 -9.09 19.59 9.67
C GLY A 162 -9.75 20.38 10.81
N ILE A 163 -9.04 20.66 11.91
CA ILE A 163 -9.67 21.20 13.12
C ILE A 163 -9.59 22.74 13.16
N GLY A 164 -8.64 23.33 12.43
CA GLY A 164 -8.47 24.79 12.29
C GLY A 164 -9.77 25.57 12.01
N PRO A 165 -10.60 25.18 11.02
CA PRO A 165 -11.86 25.88 10.74
C PRO A 165 -12.94 25.67 11.81
N ALA A 166 -12.89 24.61 12.62
CA ALA A 166 -13.87 24.34 13.68
C ALA A 166 -13.56 25.07 15.00
N ILE A 167 -12.29 25.41 15.25
CA ILE A 167 -11.85 26.08 16.49
C ILE A 167 -12.44 27.48 16.64
N GLY A 168 -12.47 28.28 15.56
CA GLY A 168 -12.99 29.66 15.62
C GLY A 168 -14.45 29.75 16.10
N PRO A 169 -15.39 29.06 15.42
CA PRO A 169 -16.79 29.03 15.85
C PRO A 169 -17.01 28.48 17.26
N ALA A 170 -16.21 27.48 17.67
CA ALA A 170 -16.26 26.90 19.01
C ALA A 170 -15.81 27.92 20.07
N ILE A 171 -14.74 28.68 19.81
CA ILE A 171 -14.31 29.77 20.70
C ILE A 171 -15.42 30.82 20.82
N ASP A 172 -16.02 31.26 19.72
CA ASP A 172 -17.06 32.30 19.76
C ASP A 172 -18.27 31.86 20.59
N THR A 173 -18.71 30.60 20.42
CA THR A 173 -19.82 30.02 21.17
C THR A 173 -19.49 29.89 22.66
N LEU A 174 -18.28 29.45 23.00
CA LEU A 174 -17.84 29.30 24.38
C LEU A 174 -17.61 30.66 25.06
N VAL A 175 -17.12 31.67 24.35
CA VAL A 175 -16.98 33.04 24.89
C VAL A 175 -18.36 33.61 25.23
N GLN A 176 -19.36 33.41 24.35
CA GLN A 176 -20.73 33.84 24.62
C GLN A 176 -21.35 33.10 25.82
N ARG A 177 -21.10 31.80 25.97
CA ARG A 177 -21.62 30.99 27.08
C ARG A 177 -20.90 31.23 28.41
N LEU A 178 -19.58 31.38 28.40
CA LEU A 178 -18.74 31.44 29.60
C LEU A 178 -18.44 32.88 30.04
N GLY A 179 -18.60 33.87 29.16
CA GLY A 179 -18.25 35.27 29.44
C GLY A 179 -16.75 35.50 29.64
N ARG A 180 -15.90 34.52 29.27
CA ARG A 180 -14.43 34.56 29.37
C ARG A 180 -13.78 33.79 28.23
N MET A 181 -12.47 33.95 28.07
CA MET A 181 -11.71 33.15 27.11
C MET A 181 -11.73 31.65 27.52
N PRO A 182 -12.12 30.73 26.62
CA PRO A 182 -12.13 29.30 26.89
C PRO A 182 -10.71 28.71 26.86
N THR A 183 -10.51 27.63 27.62
CA THR A 183 -9.26 26.86 27.64
C THR A 183 -9.20 25.85 26.49
N ALA A 184 -8.01 25.39 26.12
CA ALA A 184 -7.84 24.38 25.07
C ALA A 184 -8.63 23.08 25.34
N ARG A 185 -8.83 22.74 26.63
CA ARG A 185 -9.64 21.59 27.05
C ARG A 185 -11.13 21.80 26.79
N GLU A 186 -11.65 22.97 27.15
CA GLU A 186 -13.06 23.32 26.92
C GLU A 186 -13.39 23.41 25.42
N ILE A 187 -12.46 23.91 24.61
CA ILE A 187 -12.60 23.93 23.15
C ILE A 187 -12.59 22.50 22.58
N ALA A 188 -11.70 21.64 23.10
CA ALA A 188 -11.60 20.24 22.68
C ALA A 188 -12.87 19.45 23.00
N ASP A 189 -13.44 19.68 24.19
CA ASP A 189 -14.69 19.05 24.62
C ASP A 189 -15.88 19.49 23.73
N GLU A 190 -15.93 20.77 23.31
CA GLU A 190 -16.99 21.31 22.45
C GLU A 190 -16.94 20.74 21.01
N ILE A 191 -15.75 20.50 20.46
CA ILE A 191 -15.57 20.00 19.08
C ILE A 191 -15.31 18.49 18.99
N GLY A 192 -15.28 17.78 20.13
CA GLY A 192 -15.01 16.34 20.20
C GLY A 192 -13.59 15.96 19.76
N ALA A 193 -12.60 16.79 20.06
CA ALA A 193 -11.20 16.57 19.70
C ALA A 193 -10.32 16.30 20.93
N ASP A 194 -9.06 15.91 20.70
CA ASP A 194 -8.08 15.74 21.76
C ASP A 194 -7.50 17.11 22.22
N PRO A 195 -7.39 17.40 23.52
CA PRO A 195 -6.86 18.67 24.02
C PRO A 195 -5.44 19.02 23.57
N LEU A 196 -4.56 18.02 23.41
CA LEU A 196 -3.18 18.21 22.94
C LEU A 196 -3.16 18.70 21.49
N VAL A 197 -4.11 18.22 20.70
CA VAL A 197 -4.27 18.61 19.30
C VAL A 197 -4.72 20.06 19.18
N VAL A 198 -5.75 20.45 19.94
CA VAL A 198 -6.24 21.83 19.95
C VAL A 198 -5.14 22.78 20.38
N THR A 199 -4.38 22.43 21.41
CA THR A 199 -3.23 23.21 21.89
C THR A 199 -2.20 23.42 20.77
N ARG A 200 -1.84 22.35 20.05
CA ARG A 200 -0.89 22.43 18.93
C ARG A 200 -1.42 23.25 17.76
N ALA A 201 -2.70 23.13 17.44
CA ALA A 201 -3.36 23.90 16.39
C ALA A 201 -3.41 25.41 16.72
N MET A 202 -3.63 25.77 17.99
CA MET A 202 -3.61 27.17 18.45
C MET A 202 -2.21 27.80 18.33
N VAL A 203 -1.14 27.04 18.61
CA VAL A 203 0.25 27.52 18.51
C VAL A 203 0.68 27.77 17.06
N ASN A 204 0.24 26.92 16.13
CA ASN A 204 0.61 27.01 14.72
C ASN A 204 -0.15 28.10 13.93
N ARG A 205 -1.05 28.84 14.60
CA ARG A 205 -1.90 29.89 14.01
C ARG A 205 -1.29 31.30 14.07
N ARG A 206 0.00 31.41 14.42
CA ARG A 206 0.76 32.67 14.49
C ARG A 206 1.41 33.03 13.17
#